data_AF-A0A412WFQ2-F1
#
_entry.id   AF-A0A412WFQ2-F1
#
_cell.length_a   1.000
_cell.length_b   1.000
_cell.length_c   1.000
_cell.angle_alpha   90.00
_cell.angle_beta   90.00
_cell.angle_gamma   90.00
#
_symmetry.space_group_name_H-M   'P 1'
#
loop_
_entity.id
_entity.type
_entity.pdbx_description
1 polymer ?
#
loop_
_entity_poly.entity_id
_entity_poly.type
_entity_poly.pdbx_seq_one_letter_code
_entity_poly.pdbx_strand_id
1 'polypeptide(L)'
;MRRIILFLQLLLGVEMIYAQTETEILNYSRLSYAGSARAAAMGGAFGALGGDISSWNLNPAAIGVFRKSSVTYTSVLNFSGNESGELTARKTSYLIGTVGGVLSGYVKDEKSDWKGFNLGFSYTDLSNNIQNTRQQVYHSPTSLTDVYVWQSQGYKPDELNIFTTGPFYDTYLLYQDENESYHSILETDGETAEWVDQYQEIREKGYLGEFSIAGGTNYKDKLYLGAVLGIQWTYDKQRILYSEIAEENTPSLLVFYEFRQYRRTRVRGSI
;
A
#
# COMPACT_ATOMS: atom_id res chain seq x y z
N MET A 1 -26.60 5.66 33.85
CA MET A 1 -26.41 5.09 32.50
C MET A 1 -26.06 6.13 31.45
N ARG A 2 -26.85 7.21 31.22
CA ARG A 2 -26.51 8.26 30.23
C ARG A 2 -25.12 8.91 30.39
N ARG A 3 -24.64 9.11 31.63
CA ARG A 3 -23.31 9.69 31.91
C ARG A 3 -22.14 8.75 31.60
N ILE A 4 -22.36 7.43 31.65
CA ILE A 4 -21.33 6.43 31.30
C ILE A 4 -21.23 6.30 29.78
N ILE A 5 -22.37 6.37 29.08
CA ILE A 5 -22.42 6.37 27.61
C ILE A 5 -21.69 7.58 27.04
N LEU A 6 -21.90 8.77 27.62
CA LEU A 6 -21.18 9.99 27.23
C LEU A 6 -19.67 9.92 27.49
N PHE A 7 -19.25 9.24 28.56
CA PHE A 7 -17.83 9.04 28.87
C PHE A 7 -17.16 8.03 27.93
N LEU A 8 -17.88 6.97 27.53
CA LEU A 8 -17.43 6.00 26.53
C LEU A 8 -17.35 6.62 25.12
N GLN A 9 -18.26 7.52 24.79
CA GLN A 9 -18.26 8.28 23.53
C GLN A 9 -17.10 9.29 23.47
N LEU A 10 -16.70 9.88 24.61
CA LEU A 10 -15.57 10.81 24.68
C LEU A 10 -14.21 10.09 24.55
N LEU A 11 -14.12 8.85 25.04
CA LEU A 11 -12.92 7.99 24.92
C LEU A 11 -12.68 7.47 23.49
N LEU A 12 -13.73 7.42 22.66
CA LEU A 12 -13.65 7.04 21.24
C LEU A 12 -13.42 8.24 20.30
N GLY A 13 -13.36 9.46 20.83
CA GLY A 13 -13.53 10.69 20.04
C GLY A 13 -12.27 11.51 19.74
N VAL A 14 -11.08 11.07 20.14
CA VAL A 14 -9.86 11.86 19.90
C VAL A 14 -8.73 10.96 19.40
N GLU A 15 -8.85 10.53 18.15
CA GLU A 15 -7.68 10.14 17.38
C GLU A 15 -7.18 11.37 16.62
N MET A 16 -5.91 11.71 16.84
CA MET A 16 -5.18 12.62 15.98
C MET A 16 -5.18 12.00 14.57
N ILE A 17 -5.94 12.58 13.65
CA ILE A 17 -5.95 12.15 12.25
C ILE A 17 -4.60 12.53 11.67
N TYR A 18 -3.66 11.60 11.67
CA TYR A 18 -2.48 11.70 10.83
C TYR A 18 -2.97 11.57 9.38
N ALA A 19 -2.85 12.65 8.61
CA ALA A 19 -3.22 12.65 7.21
C ALA A 19 -2.38 11.58 6.48
N GLN A 20 -3.06 10.63 5.85
CA GLN A 20 -2.44 9.68 4.93
C GLN A 20 -2.11 10.41 3.63
N THR A 21 -0.99 10.05 3.00
CA THR A 21 -0.66 10.62 1.69
C THR A 21 -1.62 10.06 0.63
N GLU A 22 -1.92 10.81 -0.43
CA GLU A 22 -2.80 10.34 -1.53
C GLU A 22 -2.34 8.98 -2.10
N THR A 23 -1.03 8.76 -2.18
CA THR A 23 -0.42 7.49 -2.60
C THR A 23 -0.72 6.35 -1.64
N GLU A 24 -0.81 6.59 -0.33
CA GLU A 24 -1.15 5.58 0.67
C GLU A 24 -2.62 5.17 0.56
N ILE A 25 -3.53 6.14 0.41
CA ILE A 25 -4.97 5.89 0.20
C ILE A 25 -5.18 5.08 -1.09
N LEU A 26 -4.51 5.44 -2.18
CA LEU A 26 -4.61 4.71 -3.44
C LEU A 26 -4.10 3.27 -3.32
N ASN A 27 -3.01 3.04 -2.60
CA ASN A 27 -2.47 1.71 -2.39
C ASN A 27 -3.38 0.84 -1.49
N TYR A 28 -4.05 1.43 -0.50
CA TYR A 28 -4.97 0.71 0.38
C TYR A 28 -6.36 0.49 -0.21
N SER A 29 -6.80 1.36 -1.12
CA SER A 29 -8.09 1.19 -1.82
C SER A 29 -8.07 0.10 -2.89
N ARG A 30 -6.90 -0.23 -3.44
CA ARG A 30 -6.74 -1.28 -4.47
C ARG A 30 -6.57 -2.66 -3.83
N LEU A 31 -7.69 -3.24 -3.40
CA LEU A 31 -7.74 -4.62 -2.92
C LEU A 31 -7.80 -5.58 -4.12
N SER A 32 -6.81 -6.47 -4.21
CA SER A 32 -6.85 -7.62 -5.11
C SER A 32 -7.16 -8.86 -4.28
N TYR A 33 -8.44 -9.18 -4.17
CA TYR A 33 -8.89 -10.41 -3.49
C TYR A 33 -8.49 -11.62 -4.34
N ALA A 34 -7.24 -12.05 -4.23
CA ALA A 34 -6.78 -13.28 -4.83
C ALA A 34 -7.45 -14.51 -4.19
N GLY A 35 -7.94 -14.37 -2.95
CA GLY A 35 -8.83 -15.33 -2.29
C GLY A 35 -8.39 -16.79 -2.43
N SER A 36 -9.36 -17.70 -2.48
CA SER A 36 -9.19 -19.08 -2.89
C SER A 36 -9.14 -19.17 -4.41
N ALA A 37 -8.51 -20.21 -4.95
CA ALA A 37 -8.51 -20.46 -6.40
C ALA A 37 -9.94 -20.48 -6.99
N ARG A 38 -10.93 -20.93 -6.20
CA ARG A 38 -12.35 -20.94 -6.60
C ARG A 38 -12.92 -19.53 -6.66
N ALA A 39 -12.61 -18.67 -5.69
CA ALA A 39 -13.02 -17.28 -5.70
C ALA A 39 -12.35 -16.49 -6.84
N ALA A 40 -11.05 -16.72 -7.07
CA ALA A 40 -10.31 -16.11 -8.17
C ALA A 40 -10.86 -16.53 -9.55
N ALA A 41 -11.18 -17.82 -9.75
CA ALA A 41 -11.76 -18.32 -11.01
C ALA A 41 -13.12 -17.69 -11.33
N MET A 42 -13.87 -17.25 -10.32
CA MET A 42 -15.14 -16.54 -10.48
C MET A 42 -14.99 -15.01 -10.52
N GLY A 43 -13.76 -14.49 -10.67
CA GLY A 43 -13.49 -13.07 -10.74
C GLY A 43 -13.74 -12.32 -9.42
N GLY A 44 -13.64 -12.99 -8.27
CA GLY A 44 -13.90 -12.40 -6.96
C GLY A 44 -15.38 -12.29 -6.57
N ALA A 45 -16.31 -12.72 -7.44
CA ALA A 45 -17.75 -12.67 -7.19
C ALA A 45 -18.23 -13.88 -6.36
N PHE A 46 -17.82 -13.98 -5.10
CA PHE A 46 -18.15 -15.14 -4.24
C PHE A 46 -19.07 -14.84 -3.05
N GLY A 47 -19.66 -13.63 -2.95
CA GLY A 47 -20.47 -13.22 -1.79
C GLY A 47 -21.80 -13.98 -1.59
N ALA A 48 -22.41 -14.49 -2.66
CA ALA A 48 -23.68 -15.23 -2.59
C ALA A 48 -23.49 -16.75 -2.44
N LEU A 49 -22.31 -17.27 -2.76
CA LEU A 49 -22.01 -18.70 -2.73
C LEU A 49 -21.22 -19.03 -1.45
N GLY A 50 -21.88 -19.72 -0.50
CA GLY A 50 -21.24 -20.17 0.73
C GLY A 50 -20.31 -21.39 0.53
N GLY A 51 -19.68 -21.85 1.60
CA GLY A 51 -18.83 -23.04 1.56
C GLY A 51 -17.46 -22.83 0.92
N ASP A 52 -17.01 -21.58 0.81
CA ASP A 52 -15.65 -21.21 0.46
C ASP A 52 -15.06 -20.31 1.55
N ILE A 53 -13.76 -20.46 1.79
CA ILE A 53 -13.07 -19.73 2.84
C ILE A 53 -13.00 -18.22 2.55
N SER A 54 -13.00 -17.85 1.26
CA SER A 54 -12.94 -16.44 0.85
C SER A 54 -14.28 -15.71 0.92
N SER A 55 -15.41 -16.44 0.99
CA SER A 55 -16.72 -15.80 0.97
C SER A 55 -17.20 -15.32 2.33
N TRP A 56 -16.66 -15.81 3.44
CA TRP A 56 -17.08 -15.35 4.77
C TRP A 56 -16.69 -13.90 5.08
N ASN A 57 -15.63 -13.38 4.44
CA ASN A 57 -15.19 -11.99 4.63
C ASN A 57 -16.12 -11.02 3.90
N LEU A 58 -16.76 -11.48 2.82
CA LEU A 58 -17.78 -10.73 2.08
C LEU A 58 -19.17 -10.91 2.70
N ASN A 59 -19.48 -12.13 3.16
CA ASN A 59 -20.77 -12.49 3.75
C ASN A 59 -20.55 -13.47 4.92
N PRO A 60 -20.58 -12.99 6.18
CA PRO A 60 -20.32 -13.84 7.35
C PRO A 60 -21.21 -15.07 7.45
N ALA A 61 -22.43 -15.06 6.90
CA ALA A 61 -23.31 -16.24 6.90
C ALA A 61 -22.77 -17.41 6.05
N ALA A 62 -21.83 -17.15 5.13
CA ALA A 62 -21.23 -18.16 4.26
C ALA A 62 -20.51 -19.28 5.04
N ILE A 63 -20.00 -19.00 6.25
CA ILE A 63 -19.40 -20.02 7.12
C ILE A 63 -20.42 -21.05 7.58
N GLY A 64 -21.70 -20.69 7.74
CA GLY A 64 -22.77 -21.61 8.11
C GLY A 64 -23.09 -22.67 7.05
N VAL A 65 -22.64 -22.45 5.80
CA VAL A 65 -22.91 -23.35 4.67
C VAL A 65 -21.97 -24.57 4.66
N PHE A 66 -20.82 -24.48 5.34
CA PHE A 66 -19.89 -25.61 5.45
C PHE A 66 -20.56 -26.81 6.14
N ARG A 67 -20.49 -27.98 5.48
CA ARG A 67 -21.03 -29.25 5.99
C ARG A 67 -19.96 -30.23 6.45
N LYS A 68 -18.69 -29.91 6.15
CA LYS A 68 -17.52 -30.74 6.43
C LYS A 68 -16.34 -29.84 6.74
N SER A 69 -15.44 -30.35 7.56
CA SER A 69 -14.17 -29.69 7.80
C SER A 69 -13.32 -29.72 6.53
N SER A 70 -12.64 -28.61 6.23
CA SER A 70 -11.82 -28.46 5.02
C SER A 70 -10.60 -27.60 5.30
N VAL A 71 -9.49 -27.92 4.65
CA VAL A 71 -8.30 -27.07 4.62
C VAL A 71 -8.17 -26.52 3.21
N THR A 72 -7.82 -25.24 3.09
CA THR A 72 -7.64 -24.55 1.82
C THR A 72 -6.26 -23.91 1.79
N TYR A 73 -5.57 -24.11 0.68
CA TYR A 73 -4.31 -23.47 0.38
C TYR A 73 -4.33 -23.04 -1.09
N THR A 74 -4.07 -21.77 -1.34
CA THR A 74 -4.06 -21.18 -2.68
C THR A 74 -2.71 -20.52 -2.91
N SER A 75 -2.06 -20.91 -4.00
CA SER A 75 -0.83 -20.32 -4.49
C SER A 75 -1.13 -19.49 -5.73
N VAL A 76 -0.48 -18.34 -5.86
CA VAL A 76 -0.66 -17.40 -6.97
C VAL A 76 0.69 -17.15 -7.62
N LEU A 77 0.73 -17.29 -8.95
CA LEU A 77 1.87 -16.88 -9.77
C LEU A 77 1.42 -15.67 -10.58
N ASN A 78 2.10 -14.55 -10.36
CA ASN A 78 1.85 -13.31 -11.09
C ASN A 78 2.99 -13.08 -12.08
N PHE A 79 2.62 -12.96 -13.35
CA PHE A 79 3.52 -12.67 -14.46
C PHE A 79 3.26 -11.23 -14.92
N SER A 80 4.26 -10.38 -14.77
CA SER A 80 4.22 -8.98 -15.18
C SER A 80 5.28 -8.76 -16.25
N GLY A 81 4.89 -8.08 -17.33
CA GLY A 81 5.77 -7.62 -18.38
C GLY A 81 5.45 -6.16 -18.68
N ASN A 82 6.48 -5.35 -18.89
CA ASN A 82 6.34 -3.98 -19.36
C ASN A 82 7.38 -3.70 -20.44
N GLU A 83 6.97 -2.97 -21.47
CA GLU A 83 7.79 -2.61 -22.62
C GLU A 83 7.68 -1.08 -22.81
N SER A 84 8.83 -0.40 -22.83
CA SER A 84 8.90 1.05 -23.02
C SER A 84 10.10 1.38 -23.89
N GLY A 85 9.85 1.82 -25.12
CA GLY A 85 10.89 1.98 -26.14
C GLY A 85 11.62 0.65 -26.38
N GLU A 86 12.94 0.67 -26.22
CA GLU A 86 13.81 -0.52 -26.36
C GLU A 86 13.95 -1.33 -25.06
N LEU A 87 13.40 -0.86 -23.94
CA LEU A 87 13.50 -1.52 -22.64
C LEU A 87 12.34 -2.50 -22.45
N THR A 88 12.67 -3.77 -22.25
CA THR A 88 11.72 -4.81 -21.84
C THR A 88 12.03 -5.27 -20.42
N ALA A 89 11.05 -5.22 -19.54
CA ALA A 89 11.13 -5.74 -18.19
C ALA A 89 10.10 -6.86 -18.00
N ARG A 90 10.55 -8.03 -17.54
CA ARG A 90 9.68 -9.15 -17.17
C ARG A 90 9.96 -9.60 -15.75
N LYS A 91 8.91 -9.90 -15.02
CA LYS A 91 9.01 -10.34 -13.62
C LYS A 91 7.93 -11.37 -13.33
N THR A 92 8.36 -12.48 -12.76
CA THR A 92 7.47 -13.46 -12.14
C THR A 92 7.54 -13.30 -10.64
N SER A 93 6.38 -13.27 -9.99
CA SER A 93 6.28 -13.24 -8.54
C SER A 93 5.38 -14.36 -8.05
N TYR A 94 5.71 -14.86 -6.88
CA TYR A 94 4.96 -15.90 -6.18
C TYR A 94 4.31 -15.26 -4.96
N LEU A 95 3.02 -15.55 -4.77
CA LEU A 95 2.22 -15.08 -3.65
C LEU A 95 1.41 -16.24 -3.07
N ILE A 96 1.09 -16.14 -1.79
CA ILE A 96 0.15 -17.04 -1.14
C ILE A 96 -1.19 -16.32 -1.14
N GLY A 97 -2.17 -16.82 -1.90
CA GLY A 97 -3.47 -16.17 -2.03
C GLY A 97 -4.29 -16.30 -0.75
N THR A 98 -4.61 -17.52 -0.34
CA THR A 98 -5.31 -17.79 0.93
C THR A 98 -4.87 -19.13 1.51
N VAL A 99 -4.65 -19.16 2.81
CA VAL A 99 -4.44 -20.38 3.59
C VAL A 99 -5.39 -20.38 4.78
N GLY A 100 -5.99 -21.52 5.08
CA GLY A 100 -6.85 -21.61 6.25
C GLY A 100 -7.61 -22.91 6.32
N GLY A 101 -8.48 -23.00 7.31
CA GLY A 101 -9.27 -24.19 7.53
C GLY A 101 -10.59 -23.88 8.22
N VAL A 102 -11.51 -24.82 8.05
CA VAL A 102 -12.83 -24.83 8.66
C VAL A 102 -13.00 -26.13 9.40
N LEU A 103 -13.44 -26.01 10.65
CA LEU A 103 -13.93 -27.12 11.45
C LEU A 103 -15.45 -27.08 11.44
N SER A 104 -16.08 -28.15 10.96
CA SER A 104 -17.53 -28.24 10.82
C SER A 104 -18.09 -29.38 11.67
N GLY A 105 -18.96 -29.02 12.62
CA GLY A 105 -19.78 -29.96 13.38
C GLY A 105 -21.17 -30.05 12.77
N TYR A 106 -21.32 -30.81 11.69
CA TYR A 106 -22.62 -31.01 11.04
C TYR A 106 -23.47 -32.05 11.76
N VAL A 107 -24.70 -31.69 12.11
CA VAL A 107 -25.67 -32.55 12.81
C VAL A 107 -26.55 -33.25 11.76
N LYS A 108 -26.40 -34.58 11.65
CA LYS A 108 -27.15 -35.41 10.69
C LYS A 108 -28.57 -35.76 11.15
N ASP A 109 -28.92 -35.48 12.41
CA ASP A 109 -30.25 -35.78 12.92
C ASP A 109 -31.31 -34.90 12.23
N GLU A 110 -32.31 -35.54 11.63
CA GLU A 110 -33.42 -34.86 10.96
C GLU A 110 -34.26 -34.04 11.94
N LYS A 111 -34.34 -34.47 13.21
CA LYS A 111 -35.14 -33.80 14.25
C LYS A 111 -34.47 -32.55 14.82
N SER A 112 -33.17 -32.36 14.59
CA SER A 112 -32.47 -31.17 15.06
C SER A 112 -32.76 -29.98 14.17
N ASP A 113 -33.26 -28.90 14.76
CA ASP A 113 -33.47 -27.63 14.08
C ASP A 113 -32.12 -26.95 13.73
N TRP A 114 -31.09 -27.17 14.54
CA TRP A 114 -29.73 -26.73 14.27
C TRP A 114 -28.98 -27.81 13.48
N LYS A 115 -28.55 -27.46 12.27
CA LYS A 115 -27.90 -28.40 11.34
C LYS A 115 -26.39 -28.35 11.39
N GLY A 116 -25.79 -27.33 12.01
CA GLY A 116 -24.36 -27.38 12.30
C GLY A 116 -23.79 -26.10 12.92
N PHE A 117 -22.58 -26.25 13.45
CA PHE A 117 -21.74 -25.17 13.94
C PHE A 117 -20.38 -25.26 13.27
N ASN A 118 -19.91 -24.11 12.77
CA ASN A 118 -18.68 -24.01 12.00
C ASN A 118 -17.79 -22.95 12.60
N LEU A 119 -16.51 -23.28 12.73
CA LEU A 119 -15.45 -22.37 13.16
C LEU A 119 -14.35 -22.38 12.09
N GLY A 120 -13.94 -21.21 11.65
CA GLY A 120 -13.02 -21.02 10.55
C GLY A 120 -11.90 -20.04 10.90
N PHE A 121 -10.73 -20.31 10.34
CA PHE A 121 -9.56 -19.44 10.42
C PHE A 121 -8.96 -19.32 9.02
N SER A 122 -8.68 -18.10 8.59
CA SER A 122 -8.01 -17.84 7.31
C SER A 122 -6.96 -16.76 7.44
N TYR A 123 -5.95 -16.88 6.59
CA TYR A 123 -5.07 -15.80 6.21
C TYR A 123 -5.20 -15.58 4.71
N THR A 124 -5.51 -14.36 4.30
CA THR A 124 -5.66 -13.97 2.90
C THR A 124 -4.74 -12.80 2.59
N ASP A 125 -4.02 -12.91 1.49
CA ASP A 125 -3.30 -11.78 0.87
C ASP A 125 -4.32 -10.91 0.12
N LEU A 126 -4.50 -9.68 0.59
CA LEU A 126 -5.47 -8.72 0.06
C LEU A 126 -4.85 -7.79 -0.98
N SER A 127 -3.56 -7.50 -0.85
CA SER A 127 -2.85 -6.64 -1.81
C SER A 127 -1.36 -6.81 -1.64
N ASN A 128 -0.65 -7.00 -2.75
CA ASN A 128 0.79 -7.04 -2.78
C ASN A 128 1.27 -6.07 -3.86
N ASN A 129 2.07 -5.10 -3.44
CA ASN A 129 2.58 -4.06 -4.30
C ASN A 129 4.11 -4.14 -4.37
N ILE A 130 4.66 -4.84 -5.37
CA ILE A 130 6.12 -4.91 -5.57
C ILE A 130 6.48 -4.28 -6.90
N GLN A 131 6.69 -2.97 -6.89
CA GLN A 131 7.00 -2.18 -8.07
C GLN A 131 8.47 -1.74 -8.08
N ASN A 132 9.03 -1.68 -9.28
CA ASN A 132 10.33 -1.06 -9.53
C ASN A 132 10.20 -0.23 -10.80
N THR A 133 10.21 1.08 -10.63
CA THR A 133 10.07 2.04 -11.72
C THR A 133 11.40 2.73 -11.92
N ARG A 134 11.90 2.69 -13.15
CA ARG A 134 13.13 3.37 -13.56
C ARG A 134 12.80 4.37 -14.64
N GLN A 135 13.27 5.59 -14.48
CA GLN A 135 13.08 6.69 -15.40
C GLN A 135 14.43 7.33 -15.66
N GLN A 136 14.67 7.68 -16.91
CA GLN A 136 15.88 8.35 -17.32
C GLN A 136 15.52 9.40 -18.35
N VAL A 137 16.05 10.60 -18.17
CA VAL A 137 15.91 11.71 -19.10
C VAL A 137 17.31 12.20 -19.39
N TYR A 138 17.71 12.13 -20.65
CA TYR A 138 18.99 12.64 -21.09
C TYR A 138 18.84 14.09 -21.56
N HIS A 139 19.86 14.91 -21.33
CA HIS A 139 19.90 16.31 -21.77
C HIS A 139 18.59 17.03 -21.38
N SER A 140 18.27 17.03 -20.08
CA SER A 140 17.12 17.76 -19.56
C SER A 140 17.50 19.22 -19.32
N PRO A 141 16.73 20.19 -19.83
CA PRO A 141 16.90 21.62 -19.52
C PRO A 141 16.28 22.02 -18.16
N THR A 142 15.77 21.05 -17.41
CA THR A 142 15.20 21.25 -16.06
C THR A 142 15.87 20.32 -15.07
N SER A 143 15.76 20.63 -13.78
CA SER A 143 16.34 19.87 -12.68
C SER A 143 15.37 19.75 -11.49
N LEU A 144 15.58 18.73 -10.66
CA LEU A 144 14.92 18.64 -9.35
C LEU A 144 15.26 19.83 -8.45
N THR A 145 16.43 20.43 -8.60
CA THR A 145 16.82 21.65 -7.88
C THR A 145 15.85 22.80 -8.17
N ASP A 146 15.41 22.98 -9.43
CA ASP A 146 14.42 24.00 -9.82
C ASP A 146 13.08 23.78 -9.10
N VAL A 147 12.65 22.52 -8.98
CA VAL A 147 11.42 22.15 -8.26
C VAL A 147 11.51 22.51 -6.79
N TYR A 148 12.65 22.26 -6.16
CA TYR A 148 12.87 22.55 -4.74
C TYR A 148 13.14 24.02 -4.45
N VAL A 149 13.70 24.77 -5.40
CA VAL A 149 13.72 26.23 -5.36
C VAL A 149 12.30 26.75 -5.29
N TRP A 150 11.41 26.33 -6.21
CA TRP A 150 10.01 26.74 -6.22
C TRP A 150 9.27 26.40 -4.91
N GLN A 151 9.54 25.23 -4.32
CA GLN A 151 8.95 24.82 -3.04
C GLN A 151 9.52 25.58 -1.83
N SER A 152 10.72 26.14 -1.93
CA SER A 152 11.39 26.86 -0.84
C SER A 152 10.99 28.34 -0.78
N GLN A 153 10.42 28.89 -1.86
CA GLN A 153 10.04 30.31 -1.92
C GLN A 153 9.07 30.69 -0.80
N GLY A 154 9.38 31.78 -0.10
CA GLY A 154 8.56 32.32 0.99
C GLY A 154 8.77 31.65 2.36
N TYR A 155 9.66 30.67 2.47
CA TYR A 155 10.08 30.07 3.74
C TYR A 155 11.46 30.56 4.16
N LYS A 156 11.71 30.63 5.46
CA LYS A 156 13.07 30.84 5.97
C LYS A 156 13.87 29.53 5.91
N PRO A 157 15.21 29.57 5.88
CA PRO A 157 16.05 28.37 5.91
C PRO A 157 15.69 27.38 7.03
N ASP A 158 15.39 27.89 8.23
CA ASP A 158 15.00 27.06 9.39
C ASP A 158 13.60 26.44 9.28
N GLU A 159 12.79 26.90 8.32
CA GLU A 159 11.41 26.42 8.07
C GLU A 159 11.34 25.44 6.89
N LEU A 160 12.46 25.20 6.21
CA LEU A 160 12.53 24.26 5.09
C LEU A 160 12.20 22.83 5.53
N ASN A 161 11.63 22.06 4.61
CA ASN A 161 11.25 20.69 4.90
C ASN A 161 12.51 19.82 5.05
N ILE A 162 12.70 19.29 6.26
CA ILE A 162 13.85 18.47 6.64
C ILE A 162 14.04 17.18 5.81
N PHE A 163 13.02 16.75 5.05
CA PHE A 163 13.06 15.56 4.20
C PHE A 163 13.16 15.87 2.70
N THR A 164 12.99 17.13 2.29
CA THR A 164 13.03 17.54 0.88
C THR A 164 13.94 18.74 0.65
N THR A 165 13.48 19.96 0.93
CA THR A 165 14.19 21.20 0.57
C THR A 165 15.37 21.51 1.49
N GLY A 166 15.28 21.19 2.79
CA GLY A 166 16.34 21.43 3.77
C GLY A 166 17.67 20.77 3.40
N PRO A 167 17.71 19.45 3.10
CA PRO A 167 18.94 18.79 2.68
C PRO A 167 19.61 19.39 1.44
N PHE A 168 18.83 19.95 0.50
CA PHE A 168 19.38 20.61 -0.69
C PHE A 168 19.99 21.97 -0.34
N TYR A 169 19.39 22.71 0.60
CA TYR A 169 19.98 23.95 1.13
C TYR A 169 21.30 23.65 1.87
N ASP A 170 21.27 22.67 2.77
CA ASP A 170 22.43 22.29 3.60
C ASP A 170 23.63 21.79 2.78
N THR A 171 23.39 21.30 1.56
CA THR A 171 24.42 20.82 0.63
C THR A 171 24.78 21.84 -0.45
N TYR A 172 24.26 23.06 -0.37
CA TYR A 172 24.47 24.14 -1.34
C TYR A 172 24.00 23.81 -2.77
N LEU A 173 23.09 22.83 -2.93
CA LEU A 173 22.40 22.60 -4.21
C LEU A 173 21.34 23.67 -4.50
N LEU A 174 20.88 24.34 -3.45
CA LEU A 174 20.10 25.57 -3.53
C LEU A 174 20.60 26.57 -2.49
N TYR A 175 20.52 27.85 -2.82
CA TYR A 175 21.00 28.94 -1.97
C TYR A 175 20.01 30.10 -1.97
N GLN A 176 20.05 30.91 -0.93
CA GLN A 176 19.21 32.09 -0.78
C GLN A 176 20.06 33.35 -1.03
N ASP A 177 19.55 34.27 -1.83
CA ASP A 177 20.19 35.55 -2.13
C ASP A 177 19.91 36.62 -1.04
N GLU A 178 20.45 37.83 -1.24
CA GLU A 178 20.24 38.95 -0.34
C GLU A 178 18.77 39.44 -0.29
N ASN A 179 17.96 39.10 -1.29
CA ASN A 179 16.54 39.44 -1.39
C ASN A 179 15.63 38.35 -0.81
N GLU A 180 16.21 37.37 -0.10
CA GLU A 180 15.51 36.21 0.46
C GLU A 180 14.90 35.26 -0.60
N SER A 181 15.32 35.37 -1.86
CA SER A 181 14.92 34.50 -2.97
C SER A 181 15.81 33.27 -3.05
N TYR A 182 15.21 32.10 -3.27
CA TYR A 182 15.97 30.87 -3.51
C TYR A 182 16.37 30.71 -4.98
N HIS A 183 17.57 30.16 -5.21
CA HIS A 183 18.16 29.91 -6.51
C HIS A 183 18.76 28.50 -6.57
N SER A 184 18.79 27.92 -7.77
CA SER A 184 19.43 26.63 -8.00
C SER A 184 20.93 26.82 -8.21
N ILE A 185 21.75 25.84 -7.82
CA ILE A 185 23.17 25.81 -8.19
C ILE A 185 23.39 25.75 -9.72
N LEU A 186 22.39 25.26 -10.47
CA LEU A 186 22.41 25.16 -11.93
C LEU A 186 21.94 26.45 -12.62
N GLU A 187 21.52 27.44 -11.83
CA GLU A 187 21.09 28.74 -12.34
C GLU A 187 22.32 29.61 -12.64
N THR A 188 22.34 30.22 -13.81
CA THR A 188 23.30 31.29 -14.17
C THR A 188 22.51 32.48 -14.68
N ASP A 189 22.74 33.66 -14.10
CA ASP A 189 22.10 34.93 -14.50
C ASP A 189 20.56 34.92 -14.54
N GLY A 190 19.90 34.14 -13.66
CA GLY A 190 18.43 34.11 -13.55
C GLY A 190 17.72 33.04 -14.40
N GLU A 191 18.46 32.20 -15.14
CA GLU A 191 17.91 31.06 -15.89
C GLU A 191 18.69 29.77 -15.56
N THR A 192 18.00 28.62 -15.55
CA THR A 192 18.66 27.30 -15.47
C THR A 192 19.48 27.10 -16.74
N ALA A 193 20.80 27.28 -16.64
CA ALA A 193 21.68 27.42 -17.79
C ALA A 193 22.32 26.10 -18.24
N GLU A 194 22.05 25.02 -17.50
CA GLU A 194 22.78 23.76 -17.61
C GLU A 194 21.86 22.59 -17.91
N TRP A 195 22.32 21.74 -18.82
CA TRP A 195 21.64 20.51 -19.17
C TRP A 195 22.11 19.42 -18.21
N VAL A 196 21.16 18.63 -17.72
CA VAL A 196 21.44 17.53 -16.79
C VAL A 196 20.87 16.22 -17.29
N ASP A 197 21.64 15.15 -17.09
CA ASP A 197 21.14 13.79 -17.25
C ASP A 197 20.51 13.35 -15.93
N GLN A 198 19.20 13.14 -15.96
CA GLN A 198 18.42 12.74 -14.79
C GLN A 198 18.18 11.24 -14.77
N TYR A 199 18.34 10.65 -13.58
CA TYR A 199 17.99 9.26 -13.32
C TYR A 199 17.15 9.14 -12.05
N GLN A 200 16.04 8.41 -12.14
CA GLN A 200 15.19 8.12 -10.99
C GLN A 200 14.85 6.63 -10.93
N GLU A 201 15.06 6.04 -9.75
CA GLU A 201 14.60 4.70 -9.42
C GLU A 201 13.67 4.74 -8.19
N ILE A 202 12.42 4.32 -8.39
CA ILE A 202 11.42 4.16 -7.33
C ILE A 202 11.24 2.66 -7.09
N ARG A 203 11.57 2.20 -5.88
CA ARG A 203 11.36 0.82 -5.43
C ARG A 203 10.32 0.77 -4.34
N GLU A 204 9.22 0.08 -4.60
CA GLU A 204 8.10 -0.07 -3.68
C GLU A 204 7.90 -1.53 -3.30
N LYS A 205 7.68 -1.76 -2.01
CA LYS A 205 7.34 -3.05 -1.43
C LYS A 205 6.24 -2.86 -0.40
N GLY A 206 5.02 -3.12 -0.82
CA GLY A 206 3.80 -3.11 -0.04
C GLY A 206 3.21 -4.50 0.12
N TYR A 207 2.66 -4.80 1.29
CA TYR A 207 1.89 -6.01 1.57
C TYR A 207 0.73 -5.68 2.51
N LEU A 208 -0.46 -6.14 2.15
CA LEU A 208 -1.68 -6.08 2.96
C LEU A 208 -2.23 -7.49 3.14
N GLY A 209 -2.23 -7.96 4.38
CA GLY A 209 -2.79 -9.26 4.73
C GLY A 209 -3.92 -9.13 5.72
N GLU A 210 -4.82 -10.11 5.69
CA GLU A 210 -5.91 -10.24 6.64
C GLU A 210 -5.94 -11.61 7.27
N PHE A 211 -5.96 -11.65 8.60
CA PHE A 211 -6.31 -12.85 9.35
C PHE A 211 -7.77 -12.75 9.76
N SER A 212 -8.57 -13.75 9.41
CA SER A 212 -10.01 -13.74 9.69
C SER A 212 -10.36 -14.94 10.57
N ILE A 213 -11.11 -14.68 11.64
CA ILE A 213 -11.74 -15.70 12.48
C ILE A 213 -13.24 -15.64 12.18
N ALA A 214 -13.81 -16.75 11.73
CA ALA A 214 -15.20 -16.85 11.35
C ALA A 214 -15.92 -17.89 12.21
N GLY A 215 -17.11 -17.55 12.70
CA GLY A 215 -17.98 -18.48 13.41
C GLY A 215 -19.39 -18.40 12.82
N GLY A 216 -20.05 -19.53 12.67
CA GLY A 216 -21.45 -19.50 12.25
C GLY A 216 -22.16 -20.83 12.32
N THR A 217 -23.42 -20.79 11.96
CA THR A 217 -24.36 -21.85 12.22
C THR A 217 -25.47 -21.88 11.17
N ASN A 218 -26.12 -23.03 11.07
CA ASN A 218 -27.21 -23.31 10.15
C ASN A 218 -28.45 -23.74 10.92
N TYR A 219 -29.55 -23.02 10.71
CA TYR A 219 -30.86 -23.32 11.23
C TYR A 219 -31.79 -23.80 10.09
N LYS A 220 -32.23 -25.06 10.21
CA LYS A 220 -33.17 -25.75 9.31
C LYS A 220 -32.78 -25.76 7.83
N ASP A 221 -31.50 -25.60 7.50
CA ASP A 221 -30.99 -25.42 6.13
C ASP A 221 -31.59 -24.21 5.39
N LYS A 222 -32.27 -23.31 6.12
CA LYS A 222 -32.97 -22.13 5.59
C LYS A 222 -32.33 -20.83 6.01
N LEU A 223 -31.86 -20.76 7.26
CA LEU A 223 -31.25 -19.57 7.82
C LEU A 223 -29.81 -19.87 8.21
N TYR A 224 -28.90 -19.12 7.62
CA TYR A 224 -27.47 -19.19 7.90
C TYR A 224 -27.07 -17.90 8.62
N LEU A 225 -26.42 -18.06 9.77
CA LEU A 225 -25.93 -16.95 10.57
C LEU A 225 -24.43 -17.10 10.74
N GLY A 226 -23.72 -15.99 10.74
CA GLY A 226 -22.30 -15.98 11.04
C GLY A 226 -21.79 -14.61 11.42
N ALA A 227 -20.63 -14.63 12.06
CA ALA A 227 -19.86 -13.46 12.43
C ALA A 227 -18.40 -13.70 12.02
N VAL A 228 -17.76 -12.65 11.53
CA VAL A 228 -16.33 -12.67 11.16
C VAL A 228 -15.64 -11.51 11.84
N LEU A 229 -14.47 -11.79 12.40
CA LEU A 229 -13.50 -10.80 12.85
C LEU A 229 -12.29 -10.87 11.93
N GLY A 230 -12.07 -9.83 11.13
CA GLY A 230 -10.88 -9.66 10.28
C GLY A 230 -9.88 -8.71 10.94
N ILE A 231 -8.62 -9.15 11.07
CA ILE A 231 -7.52 -8.34 11.55
C ILE A 231 -6.57 -8.12 10.37
N GLN A 232 -6.45 -6.86 9.95
CA GLN A 232 -5.58 -6.48 8.84
C GLN A 232 -4.23 -5.97 9.32
N TRP A 233 -3.18 -6.30 8.57
CA TRP A 233 -1.86 -5.70 8.72
C TRP A 233 -1.36 -5.20 7.39
N THR A 234 -0.80 -3.99 7.43
CA THR A 234 -0.17 -3.38 6.27
C THR A 234 1.27 -3.06 6.56
N TYR A 235 2.08 -3.27 5.54
CA TYR A 235 3.47 -2.91 5.48
C TYR A 235 3.72 -2.25 4.15
N ASP A 236 4.20 -1.02 4.16
CA ASP A 236 4.65 -0.32 2.96
C ASP A 236 6.09 0.15 3.15
N LYS A 237 6.88 0.03 2.09
CA LYS A 237 8.25 0.52 2.05
C LYS A 237 8.52 1.07 0.66
N GLN A 238 8.91 2.34 0.61
CA GLN A 238 9.32 3.02 -0.60
C GLN A 238 10.76 3.51 -0.45
N ARG A 239 11.55 3.30 -1.48
CA ARG A 239 12.86 3.90 -1.64
C ARG A 239 12.89 4.63 -2.97
N ILE A 240 13.14 5.93 -2.91
CA ILE A 240 13.36 6.75 -4.10
C ILE A 240 14.85 7.06 -4.13
N LEU A 241 15.47 6.77 -5.26
CA LEU A 241 16.81 7.18 -5.60
C LEU A 241 16.67 8.15 -6.77
N TYR A 242 17.15 9.36 -6.60
CA TYR A 242 17.23 10.36 -7.64
C TYR A 242 18.69 10.78 -7.81
N SER A 243 19.11 11.01 -9.03
CA SER A 243 20.44 11.53 -9.30
C SER A 243 20.46 12.36 -10.57
N GLU A 244 21.27 13.40 -10.54
CA GLU A 244 21.59 14.21 -11.71
C GLU A 244 23.09 14.24 -11.93
N ILE A 245 23.47 14.14 -13.19
CA ILE A 245 24.83 14.34 -13.67
C ILE A 245 24.78 15.59 -14.54
N ALA A 246 25.59 16.60 -14.22
CA ALA A 246 25.72 17.77 -15.07
C ALA A 246 26.71 17.50 -16.20
N GLU A 247 26.61 18.26 -17.29
CA GLU A 247 27.57 18.17 -18.40
C GLU A 247 29.00 18.56 -17.97
N GLU A 248 30.00 18.16 -18.76
CA GLU A 248 31.38 18.53 -18.50
C GLU A 248 31.61 20.04 -18.69
N ASN A 249 32.36 20.67 -17.78
CA ASN A 249 32.72 22.10 -17.81
C ASN A 249 31.53 23.07 -17.65
N THR A 250 30.55 22.68 -16.84
CA THR A 250 29.43 23.53 -16.44
C THR A 250 29.87 24.70 -15.54
N PRO A 251 29.28 25.90 -15.71
CA PRO A 251 29.49 27.06 -14.82
C PRO A 251 29.33 26.77 -13.32
N SER A 252 28.38 25.91 -12.96
CA SER A 252 28.05 25.52 -11.58
C SER A 252 29.16 24.71 -10.88
N LEU A 253 30.09 24.14 -11.66
CA LEU A 253 31.07 23.14 -11.22
C LEU A 253 30.45 21.88 -10.60
N LEU A 254 29.12 21.71 -10.70
CA LEU A 254 28.43 20.52 -10.26
C LEU A 254 28.82 19.37 -11.20
N VAL A 255 29.31 18.27 -10.63
CA VAL A 255 29.59 17.06 -11.42
C VAL A 255 28.43 16.07 -11.29
N PHE A 256 27.97 15.85 -10.07
CA PHE A 256 26.95 14.87 -9.75
C PHE A 256 26.38 15.09 -8.35
N TYR A 257 25.10 14.79 -8.16
CA TYR A 257 24.56 14.53 -6.84
C TYR A 257 23.57 13.36 -6.84
N GLU A 258 23.37 12.82 -5.65
CA GLU A 258 22.44 11.73 -5.42
C GLU A 258 21.55 12.03 -4.22
N PHE A 259 20.24 11.98 -4.44
CA PHE A 259 19.24 12.19 -3.41
C PHE A 259 18.47 10.89 -3.13
N ARG A 260 18.50 10.45 -1.87
CA ARG A 260 17.88 9.19 -1.43
C ARG A 260 16.78 9.47 -0.42
N GLN A 261 15.55 9.11 -0.77
CA GLN A 261 14.42 9.14 0.16
C GLN A 261 14.02 7.73 0.57
N TYR A 262 13.74 7.57 1.86
CA TYR A 262 13.32 6.32 2.46
C TYR A 262 12.03 6.54 3.25
N ARG A 263 10.96 5.86 2.83
CA ARG A 263 9.69 5.83 3.57
C ARG A 263 9.37 4.40 3.98
N ARG A 264 8.92 4.24 5.21
CA ARG A 264 8.43 2.97 5.73
C ARG A 264 7.21 3.22 6.59
N THR A 265 6.09 2.64 6.19
CA THR A 265 4.83 2.68 6.93
C THR A 265 4.52 1.27 7.41
N ARG A 266 4.20 1.12 8.70
CA ARG A 266 3.76 -0.16 9.26
C ARG A 266 2.56 0.10 10.15
N VAL A 267 1.42 -0.45 9.79
CA VAL A 267 0.23 -0.40 10.62
C VAL A 267 -0.15 -1.83 10.99
N ARG A 268 -0.33 -2.05 12.29
CA ARG A 268 -0.88 -3.30 12.84
C ARG A 268 -2.24 -2.94 13.42
N GLY A 269 -3.30 -3.42 12.77
CA GLY A 269 -4.71 -3.35 13.17
C GLY A 269 -5.14 -2.19 14.07
N SER A 270 -5.83 -1.21 13.49
CA SER A 270 -6.88 -0.47 14.21
C SER A 270 -8.15 -1.33 14.24
N ILE A 271 -8.80 -1.41 15.40
CA ILE A 271 -10.12 -2.02 15.58
C ILE A 271 -11.19 -1.06 15.07
#